data_AF-A0A484VZ91-F1
#
_entry.id   AF-A0A484VZ91-F1
#
_cell.length_a   1.000
_cell.length_b   1.000
_cell.length_c   1.000
_cell.angle_alpha   90.00
_cell.angle_beta   90.00
_cell.angle_gamma   90.00
#
_symmetry.space_group_name_H-M   'P 1'
#
loop_
_entity.id
_entity.type
_entity.pdbx_description
1 polymer ?
#
loop_
_entity_poly.entity_id
_entity_poly.type
_entity_poly.pdbx_seq_one_letter_code
_entity_poly.pdbx_strand_id
1 'polypeptide(L)' 'MTEEQARESGADIQVVTLPVAAIPRARVMNDTRGVLKAIVDNKPNVY' A
#
# COMPACT_ATOMS: atom_id res chain seq x y z
N MET A 1 7.77 -5.19 7.26
CA MET A 1 8.33 -5.60 5.95
C MET A 1 8.30 -4.39 5.02
N THR A 2 9.42 -4.03 4.41
CA THR A 2 9.52 -2.95 3.41
C THR A 2 9.41 -3.52 1.99
N GLU A 3 9.30 -2.65 0.98
CA GLU A 3 9.26 -3.08 -0.42
C GLU A 3 10.58 -3.75 -0.84
N GLU A 4 11.72 -3.22 -0.41
CA GLU A 4 13.03 -3.81 -0.68
C GLU A 4 13.11 -5.22 -0.11
N GLN A 5 12.76 -5.40 1.17
CA GLN A 5 12.71 -6.72 1.82
C GLN A 5 11.77 -7.69 1.10
N ALA A 6 10.63 -7.21 0.59
CA ALA A 6 9.66 -8.05 -0.11
C ALA A 6 10.09 -8.39 -1.55
N ARG A 7 10.91 -7.55 -2.20
CA ARG A 7 11.55 -7.90 -3.48
C ARG A 7 12.70 -8.88 -3.29
N GLU A 8 13.49 -8.71 -2.23
CA GLU A 8 14.61 -9.59 -1.90
C GLU A 8 14.16 -11.01 -1.52
N SER A 9 12.94 -11.16 -0.99
CA SER A 9 12.39 -12.47 -0.64
C SER A 9 12.04 -13.35 -1.86
N GLY A 10 12.03 -12.79 -3.08
CA GLY A 10 11.63 -13.50 -4.30
C GLY A 10 10.14 -13.84 -4.37
N ALA A 11 9.31 -13.25 -3.50
CA ALA A 11 7.86 -13.42 -3.53
C ALA A 11 7.23 -12.70 -4.73
N ASP A 12 6.15 -13.27 -5.27
CA ASP A 12 5.32 -12.63 -6.29
C ASP A 12 4.46 -11.55 -5.63
N ILE A 13 4.97 -10.32 -5.65
CA ILE A 13 4.36 -9.19 -4.95
C ILE A 13 3.84 -8.13 -5.91
N GLN A 14 2.74 -7.50 -5.53
CA GLN A 14 2.24 -6.26 -6.10
C GLN A 14 2.34 -5.13 -5.08
N VAL A 15 2.93 -4.00 -5.49
CA VAL A 15 2.95 -2.77 -4.69
C VAL A 15 1.84 -1.86 -5.18
N VAL A 16 0.99 -1.39 -4.26
CA VAL A 16 -0.06 -0.42 -4.55
C VAL A 16 0.10 0.83 -3.68
N THR A 17 -0.23 1.98 -4.26
CA THR A 17 -0.16 3.28 -3.57
C THR A 17 -1.45 4.05 -3.74
N LEU A 18 -1.91 4.68 -2.66
CA LEU A 18 -3.06 5.57 -2.64
C LEU A 18 -2.64 6.93 -2.06
N PRO A 19 -2.67 8.02 -2.86
CA PRO A 19 -2.44 9.36 -2.34
C PRO A 19 -3.50 9.73 -1.30
N VAL A 20 -3.10 10.33 -0.17
CA VAL A 20 -4.05 10.73 0.89
C VAL A 20 -5.05 11.77 0.40
N ALA A 21 -4.66 12.61 -0.58
CA ALA A 21 -5.55 13.58 -1.24
C ALA A 21 -6.75 12.95 -1.98
N ALA A 22 -6.69 11.64 -2.31
CA ALA A 22 -7.79 10.90 -2.92
C ALA A 22 -8.81 10.40 -1.88
N ILE A 23 -8.48 10.43 -0.58
CA ILE A 23 -9.34 9.92 0.50
C ILE A 23 -10.34 11.01 0.93
N PRO A 24 -11.67 10.79 0.82
CA PRO A 24 -12.66 11.81 1.17
C PRO A 24 -12.55 12.30 2.62
N ARG A 25 -12.26 11.39 3.56
CA ARG A 25 -12.10 11.74 4.98
C ARG A 25 -10.91 12.68 5.24
N ALA A 26 -9.82 12.52 4.49
CA ALA A 26 -8.64 13.38 4.61
C ALA A 26 -8.94 14.85 4.25
N ARG A 27 -9.82 15.06 3.26
CA ARG A 27 -10.33 16.40 2.91
C ARG A 27 -11.16 17.01 4.03
N VAL A 28 -12.03 16.21 4.66
CA VAL A 28 -12.84 16.64 5.82
C VAL A 28 -11.94 17.07 6.99
N MET A 29 -10.82 16.38 7.19
CA MET A 29 -9.85 16.69 8.26
C MET A 29 -8.86 17.81 7.90
N ASN A 30 -8.94 18.36 6.69
CA ASN A 30 -7.99 19.32 6.13
C ASN A 30 -6.52 18.87 6.25
N ASP A 31 -6.27 17.55 6.18
CA ASP A 31 -4.92 16.99 6.11
C ASP A 31 -4.86 15.96 4.99
N THR A 32 -4.42 16.42 3.83
CA THR A 32 -4.33 15.62 2.60
C THR A 32 -2.91 15.17 2.29
N ARG A 33 -1.98 15.38 3.22
CA ARG A 33 -0.56 15.07 3.03
C ARG A 33 -0.32 13.57 3.19
N GLY A 34 0.65 13.06 2.42
CA GLY A 34 1.14 11.69 2.54
C GLY A 34 0.57 10.70 1.53
N VAL A 35 0.97 9.45 1.70
CA VAL A 35 0.63 8.33 0.83
C VAL A 35 0.41 7.09 1.68
N LEU A 36 -0.64 6.32 1.37
CA LEU A 36 -0.80 4.97 1.85
C LEU A 36 -0.15 4.01 0.85
N LYS A 37 0.68 3.11 1.34
CA LYS A 37 1.38 2.12 0.52
C LYS A 37 1.20 0.75 1.11
N ALA A 38 0.87 -0.22 0.26
CA ALA A 38 0.73 -1.61 0.65
C ALA A 38 1.53 -2.51 -0.30
N ILE A 39 2.00 -3.62 0.26
CA ILE A 39 2.65 -4.72 -0.45
C ILE A 39 1.69 -5.91 -0.33
N VAL A 40 1.26 -6.44 -1.47
CA VAL A 40 0.30 -7.55 -1.56
C VAL A 40 1.03 -8.75 -2.14
N ASP A 41 0.94 -9.90 -1.48
CA ASP A 41 1.33 -11.18 -2.09
C ASP A 41 0.21 -11.58 -3.06
N ASN A 42 0.58 -11.84 -4.32
CA ASN A 42 -0.38 -12.22 -5.35
C ASN A 42 -0.91 -13.64 -5.17
N LYS A 43 -0.31 -14.43 -4.27
CA LYS A 43 -0.82 -15.75 -3.94
C LYS A 43 -2.20 -15.62 -3.28
N PRO A 44 -3.18 -16.41 -3.74
CA PRO A 44 -4.50 -16.42 -3.13
C PRO A 44 -4.39 -16.86 -1.67
N ASN A 45 -4.92 -16.05 -0.76
CA ASN A 45 -5.10 -16.47 0.63
C ASN A 45 -6.20 -17.53 0.68
N VAL A 46 -5.82 -18.78 0.88
CA VAL A 46 -6.74 -19.88 1.14
C VAL A 46 -6.94 -19.97 2.66
N TYR A 47 -8.18 -19.79 3.11
CA TYR A 47 -8.59 -19.95 4.51
C TYR A 47 -8.83 -21.41 4.86
#